data_AF-A0A527TLD5-F1
#
_entry.id   AF-A0A527TLD5-F1
#
_cell.length_a   1.000
_cell.length_b   1.000
_cell.length_c   1.000
_cell.angle_alpha   90.00
_cell.angle_beta   90.00
_cell.angle_gamma   90.00
#
_symmetry.space_group_name_H-M   'P 1'
#
loop_
_entity.id
_entity.type
_entity.pdbx_description
1 polymer ?
#
loop_
_entity_poly.entity_id
_entity_poly.type
_entity_poly.pdbx_seq_one_letter_code
_entity_poly.pdbx_strand_id
1 'polypeptide(L)' 'GLADTALKTANSGYLTRRLVDVAQDCIVNSVDCGTDKGLTMQPIVDAGQIVASVGQRVLGRTALDDIN' A
#
# COMPACT_ATOMS: atom_id res chain seq x y z
N GLY A 1 12.02 27.16 0.73
CA GLY A 1 11.35 28.46 0.89
C GLY A 1 9.84 28.28 0.96
N LEU A 2 9.10 29.29 1.41
CA LEU A 2 7.63 29.27 1.49
C LEU A 2 6.96 28.90 0.15
N ALA A 3 7.55 29.34 -0.97
CA ALA A 3 7.10 29.00 -2.31
C ALA A 3 7.22 27.49 -2.62
N ASP A 4 8.31 26.83 -2.21
CA ASP A 4 8.49 25.38 -2.40
C ASP A 4 7.46 24.59 -1.61
N THR A 5 7.15 25.04 -0.39
CA THR A 5 6.13 24.42 0.45
C THR A 5 4.76 24.55 -0.22
N ALA A 6 4.39 25.75 -0.68
CA ALA A 6 3.13 25.97 -1.38
C ALA A 6 3.00 25.11 -2.66
N LEU A 7 4.07 25.01 -3.45
CA LEU A 7 4.09 24.18 -4.65
C LEU A 7 3.97 22.68 -4.34
N LYS A 8 4.69 22.19 -3.32
CA LYS A 8 4.58 20.79 -2.87
C LYS A 8 3.18 20.45 -2.36
N THR A 9 2.53 21.39 -1.67
CA THR A 9 1.14 21.24 -1.22
C THR A 9 0.19 21.13 -2.42
N ALA A 10 0.32 22.01 -3.40
CA ALA A 10 -0.50 21.98 -4.61
C ALA A 10 -0.33 20.65 -5.39
N ASN A 11 0.91 20.19 -5.55
CA ASN A 11 1.19 18.92 -6.22
C ASN A 11 0.62 17.72 -5.49
N SER A 12 0.73 17.70 -4.15
CA SER A 12 0.17 16.63 -3.33
C SER A 12 -1.35 16.61 -3.43
N GLY A 13 -2.01 17.78 -3.39
CA GLY A 13 -3.47 17.88 -3.55
C GLY A 13 -3.95 17.43 -4.92
N TYR A 14 -3.24 17.79 -5.99
CA TYR A 14 -3.53 17.32 -7.34
C TYR A 14 -3.38 15.81 -7.47
N LEU A 15 -2.30 15.24 -6.92
CA LEU A 15 -2.09 13.79 -6.92
C LEU A 15 -3.21 13.06 -6.17
N THR A 16 -3.57 13.53 -4.97
CA THR A 16 -4.66 12.94 -4.19
C THR A 16 -5.98 12.94 -4.97
N ARG A 17 -6.32 14.05 -5.64
CA ARG A 17 -7.53 14.10 -6.50
C ARG A 17 -7.49 13.03 -7.59
N ARG A 18 -6.36 12.89 -8.29
CA ARG A 18 -6.23 11.87 -9.36
C ARG A 18 -6.30 10.45 -8.82
N LEU A 19 -5.74 10.19 -7.65
CA LEU A 19 -5.83 8.87 -7.01
C LEU A 19 -7.27 8.55 -6.61
N VAL A 20 -8.01 9.54 -6.09
CA VAL A 20 -9.44 9.40 -5.77
C VAL A 20 -10.25 9.15 -7.04
N ASP A 21 -10.03 9.92 -8.11
CA ASP A 21 -10.74 9.75 -9.39
C ASP A 21 -10.57 8.32 -9.94
N VAL A 22 -9.42 7.66 -9.74
CA VAL A 22 -9.16 6.29 -10.19
C VAL A 22 -9.77 5.23 -9.25
N ALA A 23 -9.74 5.46 -7.94
CA ALA A 23 -10.17 4.48 -6.94
C ALA A 23 -11.63 4.66 -6.47
N GLN A 24 -12.37 5.62 -7.04
CA GLN A 24 -13.69 6.05 -6.58
C GLN A 24 -14.69 4.89 -6.48
N ASP A 25 -14.60 3.91 -7.39
CA ASP A 25 -15.51 2.78 -7.47
C ASP A 25 -14.96 1.50 -6.81
N CYS A 26 -13.87 1.59 -6.04
CA CYS A 26 -13.32 0.45 -5.28
C CYS A 26 -14.08 0.24 -3.97
N ILE A 27 -15.14 -0.58 -4.00
CA ILE A 27 -16.02 -0.86 -2.86
C ILE A 27 -15.89 -2.33 -2.44
N VAL A 28 -15.77 -2.61 -1.13
CA VAL A 28 -15.82 -3.98 -0.59
C VAL A 28 -17.27 -4.47 -0.63
N ASN A 29 -17.54 -5.48 -1.47
CA ASN A 29 -18.89 -6.00 -1.74
C ASN A 29 -19.10 -7.47 -1.34
N SER A 30 -18.03 -8.19 -0.99
CA SER A 30 -18.08 -9.60 -0.57
C SER A 30 -17.08 -9.86 0.55
N VAL A 31 -17.37 -10.85 1.39
CA VAL A 31 -16.49 -11.25 2.51
C VAL A 31 -15.27 -12.03 2.02
N ASP A 32 -15.46 -12.92 1.05
CA ASP A 32 -14.41 -13.73 0.43
C ASP A 32 -14.69 -13.84 -1.07
N CYS A 33 -13.67 -13.61 -1.90
CA CYS A 33 -13.74 -13.79 -3.35
C CYS A 33 -13.25 -15.17 -3.81
N GLY A 34 -12.72 -16.00 -2.90
CA GLY A 34 -12.28 -17.37 -3.17
C GLY A 34 -11.03 -17.46 -4.05
N THR A 35 -10.23 -16.40 -4.14
CA THR A 35 -9.02 -16.39 -4.97
C THR A 35 -7.93 -17.28 -4.39
N ASP A 36 -7.21 -17.97 -5.27
CA ASP A 36 -5.98 -18.73 -5.00
C ASP A 36 -4.71 -17.94 -5.36
N LYS A 37 -4.87 -16.65 -5.72
CA LYS A 37 -3.76 -15.76 -6.08
C LYS A 37 -3.40 -14.83 -4.93
N GLY A 38 -2.10 -14.74 -4.66
CA GLY A 38 -1.52 -13.82 -3.69
C GLY A 38 -0.13 -13.35 -4.08
N LEU A 39 0.53 -12.62 -3.18
CA LEU A 39 1.89 -12.12 -3.36
C LEU A 39 2.78 -12.66 -2.23
N THR A 40 3.97 -13.16 -2.60
CA THR A 40 4.98 -13.54 -1.60
C THR A 40 5.53 -12.30 -0.92
N MET A 41 5.41 -12.24 0.41
CA MET A 41 5.89 -11.11 1.22
C MET A 41 7.25 -11.42 1.85
N GLN A 42 8.14 -10.43 1.82
CA GLN A 42 9.51 -10.49 2.36
C GLN A 42 9.82 -9.21 3.14
N PRO A 43 10.82 -9.16 4.03
CA PRO A 43 11.30 -7.88 4.56
C PRO A 43 11.82 -6.99 3.42
N ILE A 44 11.73 -5.67 3.57
CA ILE A 44 12.42 -4.73 2.68
C ILE A 44 13.81 -4.50 3.25
N VAL A 45 14.82 -4.81 2.44
CA VAL A 45 16.23 -4.60 2.75
C VAL A 45 16.77 -3.52 1.83
N ASP A 46 17.29 -2.45 2.41
CA ASP A 46 17.96 -1.37 1.69
C ASP A 46 19.35 -1.17 2.29
N ALA A 47 20.37 -1.15 1.44
CA ALA A 47 21.78 -1.05 1.83
C ALA A 47 22.19 -2.02 2.98
N GLY A 48 21.64 -3.23 3.01
CA GLY A 48 21.93 -4.24 4.04
C GLY A 48 21.23 -4.03 5.39
N GLN A 49 20.38 -3.01 5.51
CA GLN A 49 19.55 -2.77 6.67
C GLN A 49 18.09 -3.15 6.40
N ILE A 50 17.43 -3.75 7.39
CA ILE A 50 15.99 -4.02 7.32
C ILE A 50 15.26 -2.70 7.56
N VAL A 51 14.72 -2.09 6.51
CA VAL A 51 13.95 -0.84 6.60
C VAL A 51 12.46 -1.09 6.85
N ALA A 52 11.98 -2.30 6.56
CA ALA A 52 10.66 -2.77 6.99
C ALA A 52 10.69 -4.28 7.22
N SER A 53 10.38 -4.72 8.45
CA SER A 53 10.30 -6.15 8.77
C SER A 53 9.11 -6.81 8.07
N VAL A 54 9.17 -8.14 7.90
CA VAL A 54 8.04 -8.88 7.31
C VAL A 54 6.77 -8.71 8.15
N GLY A 55 6.88 -8.73 9.48
CA GLY A 55 5.76 -8.53 10.40
C GLY A 55 5.04 -7.20 10.20
N GLN A 56 5.79 -6.10 10.01
CA GLN A 56 5.20 -4.78 9.71
C GLN A 56 4.44 -4.79 8.38
N ARG A 57 4.93 -5.51 7.37
CA ARG A 57 4.32 -5.54 6.03
C ARG A 57 3.09 -6.43 5.93
N VAL A 58 3.00 -7.48 6.76
CA VAL A 58 1.89 -8.45 6.73
C VAL A 58 0.81 -8.17 7.79
N LEU A 59 1.02 -7.21 8.69
CA LEU A 59 0.04 -6.85 9.71
C LEU A 59 -1.31 -6.47 9.07
N GLY A 60 -2.38 -7.16 9.51
CA GLY A 60 -3.75 -6.95 8.99
C GLY A 60 -4.03 -7.59 7.63
N ARG A 61 -3.10 -8.38 7.07
CA ARG A 61 -3.32 -9.18 5.86
C ARG A 61 -3.70 -10.62 6.23
N THR A 62 -4.42 -11.28 5.35
CA THR A 62 -4.76 -12.71 5.45
C THR A 62 -3.74 -13.53 4.68
N ALA A 63 -3.30 -14.65 5.25
CA ALA A 63 -2.43 -15.60 4.56
C ALA A 63 -3.20 -16.33 3.45
N LEU A 64 -2.53 -16.57 2.32
CA LEU A 64 -3.10 -17.35 1.22
C LEU A 64 -2.98 -18.86 1.50
N ASP A 65 -1.77 -19.27 1.89
CA ASP A 65 -1.42 -20.66 2.19
C ASP A 65 -1.15 -20.83 3.68
N ASP A 66 -1.21 -22.08 4.15
CA ASP A 66 -0.78 -22.44 5.49
C ASP A 66 0.71 -22.13 5.71
N ILE A 67 1.02 -21.49 6.84
CA ILE A 67 2.39 -21.15 7.23
C ILE A 67 2.91 -22.27 8.13
N ASN A 68 3.78 -23.12 7.59
CA ASN A 68 4.48 -24.19 8.32
C ASN A 68 5.87 -23.77 8.77
#